data_AF-A0A0H5QG59-F1
#
_entry.id   AF-A0A0H5QG59-F1
#
_cell.length_a   1.000
_cell.length_b   1.000
_cell.length_c   1.000
_cell.angle_alpha   90.00
_cell.angle_beta   90.00
_cell.angle_gamma   90.00
#
_symmetry.space_group_name_H-M   'P 1'
#
loop_
_entity.id
_entity.type
_entity.pdbx_description
1 polymer ?
#
loop_
_entity_poly.entity_id
_entity_poly.type
_entity_poly.pdbx_seq_one_letter_code
_entity_poly.pdbx_strand_id
1 'polypeptide(L)'
;AHSVSDDDYDEHTSDSGDSGEEDDPTELPNAAPARFNDEWCKWRFDEFLQQCEWIRVEDASPMALDDLEKTIDDDLYKQGIKVCKEVVRAANGKYCNGLLLSPGTKNPIKDFMVTVGRKNQEFDDLWIVHVVSSLFSYQTKKSLPKFWSSSKGESSGSNK
;
A
#
# COMPACT_ATOMS: atom_id res chain seq x y z
N ALA A 1 50.75 18.10 56.42
CA ALA A 1 50.82 17.35 57.68
C ALA A 1 50.11 16.02 57.48
N HIS A 2 50.70 14.97 58.02
CA HIS A 2 50.53 13.55 57.69
C HIS A 2 49.25 12.87 58.24
N SER A 3 48.99 11.68 57.65
CA SER A 3 48.52 10.40 58.22
C SER A 3 47.30 9.88 57.44
N VAL A 4 47.34 8.86 56.58
CA VAL A 4 47.93 7.49 56.57
C VAL A 4 47.37 6.55 57.63
N SER A 5 46.67 5.52 57.15
CA SER A 5 46.58 4.10 57.58
C SER A 5 45.53 3.47 56.64
N ASP A 6 45.85 2.68 55.61
CA ASP A 6 46.52 1.37 55.56
C ASP A 6 45.94 0.36 56.56
N ASP A 7 45.19 -0.61 56.04
CA ASP A 7 45.37 -2.02 56.38
C ASP A 7 44.85 -2.90 55.23
N ASP A 8 45.81 -3.69 54.73
CA ASP A 8 45.71 -4.81 53.80
C ASP A 8 44.75 -5.90 54.28
N TYR A 9 44.18 -6.67 53.35
CA TYR A 9 44.33 -8.14 53.35
C TYR A 9 43.98 -8.72 51.98
N ASP A 10 45.02 -9.32 51.39
CA ASP A 10 45.06 -10.22 50.24
C ASP A 10 44.30 -11.52 50.54
N GLU A 11 43.54 -12.07 49.58
CA GLU A 11 43.56 -13.52 49.36
C GLU A 11 43.13 -13.89 47.93
N HIS A 12 44.06 -14.56 47.25
CA HIS A 12 43.91 -15.20 45.96
C HIS A 12 42.88 -16.34 46.00
N THR A 13 41.91 -16.33 45.10
CA THR A 13 41.30 -17.55 44.57
C THR A 13 41.35 -17.52 43.05
N SER A 14 42.35 -18.21 42.51
CA SER A 14 42.30 -18.74 41.15
C SER A 14 41.23 -19.83 41.11
N ASP A 15 40.22 -19.67 40.27
CA ASP A 15 39.47 -20.83 39.77
C ASP A 15 39.44 -20.80 38.26
N SER A 16 39.75 -21.96 37.71
CA SER A 16 39.94 -22.23 36.30
C SER A 16 38.73 -23.01 35.84
N GLY A 17 38.13 -22.60 34.73
CA GLY A 17 37.29 -23.52 33.97
C GLY A 17 36.11 -22.85 33.32
N ASP A 18 36.07 -23.02 32.00
CA ASP A 18 34.87 -23.44 31.28
C ASP A 18 33.75 -22.38 31.19
N SER A 19 33.22 -22.04 30.02
CA SER A 19 33.11 -22.76 28.76
C SER A 19 33.12 -21.72 27.64
N GLY A 20 33.60 -22.10 26.46
CA GLY A 20 33.31 -21.34 25.26
C GLY A 20 31.80 -21.31 25.06
N GLU A 21 31.16 -20.19 25.39
CA GLU A 21 29.96 -19.79 24.68
C GLU A 21 30.45 -19.26 23.35
N GLU A 22 30.44 -20.17 22.37
CA GLU A 22 30.39 -19.78 20.98
C GLU A 22 29.29 -18.72 20.88
N ASP A 23 29.68 -17.51 20.49
CA ASP A 23 28.80 -16.56 19.82
C ASP A 23 28.22 -17.30 18.61
N ASP A 24 27.19 -18.10 18.85
CA ASP A 24 26.21 -18.45 17.85
C ASP A 24 25.54 -17.12 17.52
N PRO A 25 25.76 -16.54 16.33
CA PRO A 25 24.91 -15.48 15.89
C PRO A 25 23.56 -16.17 15.72
N THR A 26 22.72 -16.04 16.74
CA THR A 26 21.29 -16.34 16.67
C THR A 26 20.79 -15.51 15.49
N GLU A 27 20.81 -16.10 14.30
CA GLU A 27 20.12 -15.59 13.13
C GLU A 27 18.66 -15.53 13.56
N LEU A 28 18.26 -14.32 13.96
CA LEU A 28 16.87 -13.96 14.18
C LEU A 28 16.05 -14.60 13.06
N PRO A 29 15.00 -15.38 13.39
CA PRO A 29 14.25 -16.11 12.38
C PRO A 29 13.80 -15.11 11.32
N ASN A 30 14.31 -15.33 10.10
CA ASN A 30 14.00 -14.59 8.88
C ASN A 30 12.59 -14.02 8.96
N ALA A 31 12.50 -12.73 9.29
CA ALA A 31 11.23 -12.06 9.47
C ALA A 31 10.42 -12.30 8.20
N ALA A 32 9.23 -12.89 8.36
CA ALA A 32 8.35 -13.16 7.24
C ALA A 32 8.26 -11.89 6.39
N PRO A 33 8.45 -11.98 5.06
CA PRO A 33 8.47 -10.80 4.21
C PRO A 33 7.19 -10.01 4.44
N ALA A 34 7.34 -8.69 4.65
CA ALA A 34 6.22 -7.81 4.91
C ALA A 34 5.16 -8.00 3.81
N ARG A 35 3.91 -8.31 4.21
CA ARG A 35 2.77 -8.57 3.31
C ARG A 35 2.67 -7.54 2.18
N PHE A 36 2.94 -6.28 2.50
CA PHE A 36 2.90 -5.14 1.58
C PHE A 36 4.31 -4.76 1.11
N ASN A 37 4.85 -5.52 0.16
CA ASN A 37 6.13 -5.25 -0.50
C ASN A 37 5.94 -4.77 -1.95
N ASP A 38 7.05 -4.44 -2.64
CA ASP A 38 6.99 -3.92 -4.01
C ASP A 38 6.36 -4.89 -5.02
N GLU A 39 6.57 -6.20 -4.81
CA GLU A 39 5.98 -7.24 -5.64
C GLU A 39 4.46 -7.27 -5.45
N TRP A 40 3.98 -7.25 -4.20
CA TRP A 40 2.56 -7.12 -3.87
C TRP A 40 1.95 -5.88 -4.53
N CYS A 41 2.59 -4.72 -4.41
CA CYS A 41 2.11 -3.48 -5.04
C CYS A 41 2.05 -3.55 -6.56
N LYS A 42 2.94 -4.32 -7.20
CA LYS A 42 2.90 -4.51 -8.64
C LYS A 42 1.69 -5.34 -9.06
N TRP A 43 1.52 -6.52 -8.48
CA TRP A 43 0.43 -7.44 -8.81
C TRP A 43 -0.94 -6.87 -8.49
N ARG A 44 -1.12 -6.31 -7.29
CA ARG A 44 -2.41 -5.76 -6.86
C ARG A 44 -2.83 -4.52 -7.61
N PHE A 45 -1.87 -3.76 -8.13
CA PHE A 45 -2.20 -2.60 -8.97
C PHE A 45 -2.79 -3.01 -10.31
N ASP A 46 -2.34 -4.12 -10.91
CA ASP A 46 -2.92 -4.63 -12.15
C ASP A 46 -4.35 -5.14 -11.91
N GLU A 47 -4.61 -5.80 -10.77
CA GLU A 47 -5.96 -6.19 -10.35
C GLU A 47 -6.85 -4.98 -10.06
N PHE A 48 -6.30 -3.92 -9.48
CA PHE A 48 -7.02 -2.65 -9.33
C PHE A 48 -7.46 -2.08 -10.68
N LEU A 49 -6.59 -2.10 -11.70
CA LEU A 49 -6.95 -1.66 -13.04
C LEU A 49 -8.03 -2.56 -13.66
N GLN A 50 -7.93 -3.87 -13.45
CA GLN A 50 -8.93 -4.84 -13.91
C GLN A 50 -10.29 -4.63 -13.22
N GLN A 51 -10.31 -4.38 -11.91
CA GLN A 51 -11.54 -4.10 -11.18
C GLN A 51 -12.16 -2.77 -11.63
N CYS A 52 -11.35 -1.73 -11.89
CA CYS A 52 -11.82 -0.49 -12.50
C CYS A 52 -12.43 -0.74 -13.88
N GLU A 53 -11.83 -1.62 -14.67
CA GLU A 53 -12.37 -2.02 -15.97
C GLU A 53 -13.73 -2.70 -15.86
N TRP A 54 -13.89 -3.67 -14.94
CA TRP A 54 -15.19 -4.30 -14.70
C TRP A 54 -16.26 -3.31 -14.21
N ILE A 55 -15.87 -2.37 -13.34
CA ILE A 55 -16.77 -1.28 -12.93
C ILE A 55 -17.12 -0.37 -14.12
N ARG A 56 -16.17 -0.14 -15.04
CA ARG A 56 -16.35 0.69 -16.23
C ARG A 56 -17.36 0.08 -17.20
N VAL A 57 -17.28 -1.23 -17.44
CA VAL A 57 -18.17 -1.95 -18.36
C VAL A 57 -19.48 -2.44 -17.73
N GLU A 58 -19.73 -2.08 -16.46
CA GLU A 58 -20.91 -2.47 -15.68
C GLU A 58 -21.00 -3.98 -15.36
N ASP A 59 -19.92 -4.73 -15.56
CA ASP A 59 -19.80 -6.15 -15.19
C ASP A 59 -19.57 -6.35 -13.68
N ALA A 60 -19.13 -5.31 -12.98
CA ALA A 60 -19.04 -5.27 -11.52
C ALA A 60 -19.67 -3.99 -10.97
N SER A 61 -20.41 -4.12 -9.88
CA SER A 61 -20.87 -2.96 -9.12
C SER A 61 -19.78 -2.50 -8.15
N PRO A 62 -19.49 -1.18 -8.07
CA PRO A 62 -18.71 -0.68 -6.95
C PRO A 62 -19.45 -0.94 -5.64
N MET A 63 -18.70 -1.10 -4.55
CA MET A 63 -19.26 -1.13 -3.20
C MET A 63 -20.13 0.10 -2.97
N ALA A 64 -21.31 -0.05 -2.36
CA ALA A 64 -22.18 1.09 -2.06
C ALA A 64 -21.45 2.15 -1.22
N LEU A 65 -21.72 3.43 -1.47
CA LEU A 65 -21.02 4.54 -0.79
C LEU A 65 -21.10 4.47 0.73
N ASP A 66 -22.29 4.18 1.28
CA ASP A 66 -22.50 4.07 2.72
C ASP A 66 -21.73 2.90 3.34
N ASP A 67 -21.62 1.78 2.60
CA ASP A 67 -20.85 0.62 3.05
C ASP A 67 -19.35 0.89 2.91
N LEU A 68 -18.93 1.61 1.87
CA LEU A 68 -17.54 1.99 1.65
C LEU A 68 -17.02 2.88 2.77
N GLU A 69 -17.74 3.94 3.15
CA GLU A 69 -17.35 4.84 4.23
C GLU A 69 -17.23 4.11 5.57
N LYS A 70 -18.18 3.20 5.87
CA LYS A 70 -18.12 2.34 7.06
C LYS A 70 -16.96 1.34 7.01
N THR A 71 -16.68 0.78 5.84
CA THR A 71 -15.70 -0.29 5.66
C THR A 71 -14.28 0.22 5.90
N ILE A 72 -13.91 1.39 5.35
CA ILE A 72 -12.55 1.90 5.51
C ILE A 72 -12.38 2.94 6.60
N ASP A 73 -13.41 3.30 7.34
CA ASP A 73 -13.41 4.44 8.26
C ASP A 73 -13.35 5.83 7.57
N ASP A 74 -13.84 6.83 8.30
CA ASP A 74 -13.92 8.23 7.85
C ASP A 74 -12.55 8.83 7.46
N ASP A 75 -11.49 8.46 8.18
CA ASP A 75 -10.18 9.09 8.03
C ASP A 75 -9.49 8.59 6.77
N LEU A 76 -9.52 7.28 6.51
CA LEU A 76 -9.05 6.71 5.27
C LEU A 76 -9.95 7.10 4.10
N TYR A 77 -11.26 7.21 4.28
CA TYR A 77 -12.16 7.70 3.24
C TYR A 77 -11.76 9.12 2.80
N LYS A 78 -11.57 10.04 3.75
CA LYS A 78 -11.09 11.41 3.49
C LYS A 78 -9.70 11.42 2.85
N GLN A 79 -8.79 10.55 3.30
CA GLN A 79 -7.46 10.42 2.72
C GLN A 79 -7.54 9.93 1.27
N GLY A 80 -8.35 8.93 0.98
CA GLY A 80 -8.53 8.38 -0.36
C GLY A 80 -9.16 9.39 -1.32
N ILE A 81 -10.08 10.26 -0.85
CA ILE A 81 -10.56 11.40 -1.64
C ILE A 81 -9.40 12.34 -2.03
N LYS A 82 -8.48 12.64 -1.12
CA LYS A 82 -7.31 13.49 -1.41
C LYS A 82 -6.40 12.82 -2.46
N VAL A 83 -6.14 11.53 -2.30
CA VAL A 83 -5.37 10.73 -3.28
C VAL A 83 -6.05 10.77 -4.66
N CYS A 84 -7.36 10.56 -4.73
CA CYS A 84 -8.10 10.64 -5.99
C CYS A 84 -7.97 12.00 -6.67
N LYS A 85 -8.07 13.10 -5.90
CA LYS A 85 -7.86 14.47 -6.42
C LYS A 85 -6.46 14.68 -6.96
N GLU A 86 -5.45 14.15 -6.27
CA GLU A 86 -4.06 14.22 -6.72
C GLU A 86 -3.85 13.44 -8.02
N VAL A 87 -4.37 12.22 -8.10
CA VAL A 87 -4.32 11.38 -9.31
C VAL A 87 -5.02 12.08 -10.47
N VAL A 88 -6.19 12.68 -10.24
CA VAL A 88 -6.90 13.45 -11.27
C VAL A 88 -6.05 14.60 -11.80
N ARG A 89 -5.41 15.36 -10.90
CA ARG A 89 -4.52 16.47 -11.27
C ARG A 89 -3.31 15.97 -12.07
N ALA A 90 -2.71 14.85 -11.66
CA ALA A 90 -1.58 14.26 -12.36
C ALA A 90 -1.98 13.75 -13.76
N ALA A 91 -3.07 12.98 -13.86
CA ALA A 91 -3.56 12.41 -15.11
C ALA A 91 -3.99 13.46 -16.14
N ASN A 92 -4.54 14.60 -15.69
CA ASN A 92 -4.95 15.71 -16.54
C ASN A 92 -3.84 16.76 -16.77
N GLY A 93 -2.61 16.52 -16.28
CA GLY A 93 -1.48 17.41 -16.48
C GLY A 93 -1.08 17.58 -17.95
N LYS A 94 -0.35 18.66 -18.25
CA LYS A 94 0.01 19.10 -19.63
C LYS A 94 0.68 18.02 -20.51
N TYR A 95 1.30 17.00 -19.91
CA TYR A 95 2.00 15.92 -20.60
C TYR A 95 1.36 14.54 -20.39
N CYS A 96 0.17 14.50 -19.78
CA CYS A 96 -0.53 13.27 -19.46
C CYS A 96 -1.77 13.12 -20.35
N ASN A 97 -2.12 11.88 -20.66
CA ASN A 97 -3.19 11.56 -21.61
C ASN A 97 -4.54 11.28 -20.93
N GLY A 98 -4.70 11.60 -19.64
CA GLY A 98 -5.89 11.27 -18.85
C GLY A 98 -5.96 9.79 -18.45
N LEU A 99 -4.86 9.03 -18.56
CA LEU A 99 -4.76 7.62 -18.17
C LEU A 99 -3.83 7.42 -16.96
N LEU A 100 -3.94 6.25 -16.32
CA LEU A 100 -3.17 5.88 -15.12
C LEU A 100 -1.83 5.21 -15.43
N LEU A 101 -1.12 5.68 -16.46
CA LEU A 101 0.09 5.03 -16.95
C LEU A 101 1.37 5.57 -16.30
N SER A 102 1.34 6.80 -15.81
CA SER A 102 2.51 7.51 -15.27
C SER A 102 2.82 7.15 -13.82
N PRO A 103 4.09 7.26 -13.35
CA PRO A 103 4.41 7.12 -11.94
C PRO A 103 3.61 8.07 -11.04
N GLY A 104 3.36 9.31 -11.48
CA GLY A 104 2.59 10.31 -10.73
C GLY A 104 1.11 9.96 -10.55
N THR A 105 0.57 9.02 -11.33
CA THR A 105 -0.77 8.46 -11.14
C THR A 105 -0.75 7.12 -10.42
N LYS A 106 0.28 6.29 -10.66
CA LYS A 106 0.37 4.93 -10.11
C LYS A 106 0.76 4.92 -8.64
N ASN A 107 1.78 5.68 -8.27
CA ASN A 107 2.36 5.62 -6.93
C ASN A 107 1.36 6.06 -5.84
N PRO A 108 0.62 7.18 -6.00
CA PRO A 108 -0.37 7.57 -4.99
C PRO A 108 -1.45 6.51 -4.75
N ILE A 109 -1.87 5.80 -5.81
CA ILE A 109 -2.86 4.70 -5.70
C ILE A 109 -2.24 3.52 -4.95
N LYS A 110 -1.03 3.09 -5.34
CA LYS A 110 -0.33 1.98 -4.69
C LYS A 110 -0.09 2.25 -3.20
N ASP A 111 0.41 3.43 -2.87
CA ASP A 111 0.65 3.84 -1.48
C ASP A 111 -0.64 3.86 -0.67
N PHE A 112 -1.75 4.27 -1.29
CA PHE A 112 -3.05 4.24 -0.65
C PHE A 112 -3.56 2.81 -0.43
N MET A 113 -3.41 1.89 -1.39
CA MET A 113 -3.75 0.48 -1.22
C MET A 113 -2.98 -0.15 -0.06
N VAL A 114 -1.67 0.14 0.04
CA VAL A 114 -0.85 -0.30 1.17
C VAL A 114 -1.35 0.30 2.49
N THR A 115 -1.72 1.57 2.48
CA THR A 115 -2.25 2.24 3.68
C THR A 115 -3.55 1.60 4.16
N VAL A 116 -4.48 1.32 3.24
CA VAL A 116 -5.74 0.62 3.55
C VAL A 116 -5.46 -0.76 4.12
N GLY A 117 -4.60 -1.55 3.49
CA GLY A 117 -4.25 -2.89 3.98
C GLY A 117 -3.51 -2.90 5.33
N ARG A 118 -2.67 -1.90 5.61
CA ARG A 118 -1.98 -1.78 6.90
C ARG A 118 -2.92 -1.42 8.04
N LYS A 119 -3.94 -0.59 7.76
CA LYS A 119 -4.92 -0.16 8.76
C LYS A 119 -6.07 -1.16 8.95
N ASN A 120 -6.35 -2.00 7.97
CA ASN A 120 -7.39 -3.04 8.02
C ASN A 120 -6.73 -4.40 7.76
N GLN A 121 -6.07 -4.95 8.78
CA GLN A 121 -5.24 -6.16 8.64
C GLN A 121 -6.06 -7.40 8.30
N GLU A 122 -7.34 -7.39 8.67
CA GLU A 122 -8.34 -8.41 8.39
C GLU A 122 -8.80 -8.44 6.93
N PHE A 123 -8.55 -7.37 6.16
CA PHE A 123 -8.89 -7.40 4.74
C PHE A 123 -7.96 -8.33 4.01
N ASP A 124 -8.52 -9.18 3.16
CA ASP A 124 -7.75 -9.86 2.14
C ASP A 124 -7.36 -8.90 1.01
N ASP A 125 -6.48 -9.38 0.15
CA ASP A 125 -5.92 -8.59 -0.94
C ASP A 125 -6.97 -8.13 -1.95
N LEU A 126 -7.94 -8.99 -2.27
CA LEU A 126 -8.99 -8.68 -3.25
C LEU A 126 -9.98 -7.66 -2.67
N TRP A 127 -10.24 -7.71 -1.38
CA TRP A 127 -11.08 -6.75 -0.68
C TRP A 127 -10.45 -5.36 -0.68
N ILE A 128 -9.13 -5.26 -0.44
CA ILE A 128 -8.39 -3.99 -0.56
C ILE A 128 -8.55 -3.41 -1.97
N VAL A 129 -8.35 -4.26 -3.00
CA VAL A 129 -8.52 -3.86 -4.40
C VAL A 129 -9.94 -3.38 -4.69
N HIS A 130 -10.95 -4.11 -4.22
CA HIS A 130 -12.36 -3.78 -4.44
C HIS A 130 -12.78 -2.47 -3.77
N VAL A 131 -12.36 -2.26 -2.53
CA VAL A 131 -12.58 -1.03 -1.77
C VAL A 131 -11.94 0.17 -2.47
N VAL A 132 -10.66 0.07 -2.83
CA VAL A 132 -9.92 1.19 -3.43
C VAL A 132 -10.45 1.52 -4.83
N SER A 133 -10.77 0.52 -5.64
CA SER A 133 -11.39 0.72 -6.97
C SER A 133 -12.79 1.32 -6.87
N SER A 134 -13.60 0.93 -5.88
CA SER A 134 -14.93 1.52 -5.63
C SER A 134 -14.82 2.99 -5.28
N LEU A 135 -13.95 3.35 -4.33
CA LEU A 135 -13.67 4.75 -3.98
C LEU A 135 -13.19 5.53 -5.20
N PHE A 136 -12.23 4.97 -5.93
CA PHE A 136 -11.63 5.61 -7.09
C PHE A 136 -12.68 5.89 -8.18
N SER A 137 -13.59 4.95 -8.41
CA SER A 137 -14.71 5.11 -9.34
C SER A 137 -15.57 6.31 -8.96
N TYR A 138 -16.10 6.35 -7.73
CA TYR A 138 -16.96 7.45 -7.29
C TYR A 138 -16.29 8.82 -7.41
N GLN A 139 -15.01 8.91 -7.04
CA GLN A 139 -14.30 10.17 -6.98
C GLN A 139 -13.79 10.66 -8.34
N THR A 140 -13.58 9.77 -9.31
CA THR A 140 -12.91 10.13 -10.57
C THR A 140 -13.74 9.92 -11.83
N LYS A 141 -14.90 9.25 -11.77
CA LYS A 141 -15.73 8.94 -12.96
C LYS A 141 -15.99 10.15 -13.86
N LYS A 142 -16.33 11.28 -13.25
CA LYS A 142 -16.60 12.55 -13.98
C LYS A 142 -15.34 13.32 -14.38
N SER A 143 -14.24 13.15 -13.63
CA SER A 143 -13.02 13.97 -13.75
C SER A 143 -11.95 13.33 -14.62
N LEU A 144 -12.06 12.03 -14.89
CA LEU A 144 -11.21 11.25 -15.79
C LEU A 144 -12.03 10.60 -16.91
N PRO A 145 -12.76 11.38 -17.72
CA PRO A 145 -13.64 10.83 -18.74
C PRO A 145 -12.89 9.92 -19.71
N LYS A 146 -11.65 10.25 -20.11
CA LYS A 146 -10.86 9.38 -21.01
C LYS A 146 -10.56 7.99 -20.44
N PHE A 147 -10.34 7.89 -19.13
CA PHE A 147 -10.12 6.62 -18.45
C PHE A 147 -11.42 5.82 -18.33
N TRP A 148 -12.52 6.49 -17.99
CA TRP A 148 -13.82 5.85 -17.74
C TRP A 148 -14.72 5.71 -18.97
N SER A 149 -14.40 6.36 -20.08
CA SER A 149 -15.11 6.18 -21.35
C SER A 149 -14.89 4.76 -21.82
N SER A 150 -15.97 4.01 -22.01
CA SER A 150 -15.90 2.74 -22.72
C SER A 150 -15.40 3.02 -24.13
N SER A 151 -14.36 2.32 -24.56
CA SER A 151 -14.05 2.21 -25.99
C SER A 151 -15.10 1.30 -26.62
N LYS A 152 -16.36 1.73 -26.60
CA LYS A 152 -17.40 1.13 -27.41
C LYS A 152 -16.95 1.39 -28.83
N GLY A 153 -16.59 0.33 -29.52
CA GLY A 153 -15.88 0.39 -30.80
C GLY A 153 -16.44 1.48 -31.70
N GLU A 154 -15.52 2.19 -32.35
CA GLU A 154 -15.79 2.70 -33.68
C GLU A 154 -16.27 1.49 -34.49
N SER A 155 -17.60 1.27 -34.52
CA SER A 155 -18.22 0.45 -35.51
C SER A 155 -17.81 1.09 -36.82
N SER A 156 -16.82 0.47 -37.46
CA SER A 156 -16.41 0.80 -38.80
C SER A 156 -17.69 0.76 -39.62
N GLY A 157 -18.23 1.95 -39.89
CA GLY A 157 -19.30 2.13 -40.85
C GLY A 157 -18.74 1.64 -42.16
N SER A 158 -18.94 0.35 -42.43
CA SER A 158 -18.63 -0.24 -43.72
C SER A 158 -19.65 0.38 -44.67
N ASN A 159 -19.16 1.41 -45.33
CA ASN A 159 -19.87 2.12 -46.37
C ASN A 159 -20.11 1.18 -47.57
N LYS A 160 -21.32 1.31 -48.11
CA LYS A 160 -21.80 0.94 -49.46
C LYS A 160 -22.31 -0.47 -49.69
#